data_AF-A0AAV7FQ93-F1
#
_entry.id   AF-A0AAV7FQ93-F1
#
_cell.length_a   1.000
_cell.length_b   1.000
_cell.length_c   1.000
_cell.angle_alpha   90.00
_cell.angle_beta   90.00
_cell.angle_gamma   90.00
#
_symmetry.space_group_name_H-M   'P 1'
#
loop_
_entity.id
_entity.type
_entity.pdbx_description
1 polymer ?
#
loop_
_entity_poly.entity_id
_entity_poly.type
_entity_poly.pdbx_seq_one_letter_code
_entity_poly.pdbx_strand_id
1 'polypeptide(L)'
;MGHRAEALRDWLSTLFGKGSLRTALILFHDFRNRLKAPRYFDLNCQDWLNPLSLLLLLLQRKKRGSLSWVTYLKKVYDWFEERLEIQAIADDITSKYVPPHVNIFSCLGGITLTCFLVQVATGFAMTFYYRPTVTEAFSSVQYIMTEVNFGWLIRSVHRWSASMMVDDLARLSCVSVGALLAVLTASFGVTGSSLPRDQFGYWAVKIVTGVPEAIPRIVIGSPLVELLRGSASVGQSTLTRFSSLHTFVLPLLTAVFMFMHFSMIRKQGISGPL
;
A
#
# COMPACT_ATOMS: atom_id res chain seq x y z
N MET A 1 -67.74 -33.80 -2.48
CA MET A 1 -66.86 -33.00 -3.37
C MET A 1 -67.61 -32.15 -4.40
N GLY A 2 -68.90 -32.38 -4.69
CA GLY A 2 -69.67 -31.62 -5.69
C GLY A 2 -70.00 -30.16 -5.34
N HIS A 3 -70.39 -29.86 -4.09
CA HIS A 3 -70.87 -28.51 -3.73
C HIS A 3 -69.82 -27.38 -3.74
N ARG A 4 -68.52 -27.70 -3.65
CA ARG A 4 -67.45 -26.68 -3.68
C ARG A 4 -67.01 -26.31 -5.09
N ALA A 5 -67.22 -27.21 -6.05
CA ALA A 5 -66.88 -26.96 -7.45
C ALA A 5 -67.91 -26.07 -8.16
N GLU A 6 -69.17 -26.10 -7.71
CA GLU A 6 -70.24 -25.22 -8.21
C GLU A 6 -70.06 -23.79 -7.70
N ALA A 7 -69.73 -23.61 -6.41
CA ALA A 7 -69.48 -22.28 -5.84
C ALA A 7 -68.30 -21.53 -6.50
N LEU A 8 -67.23 -22.26 -6.84
CA LEU A 8 -66.08 -21.67 -7.54
C LEU A 8 -66.41 -21.31 -9.00
N ARG A 9 -67.27 -22.11 -9.65
CA ARG A 9 -67.70 -21.90 -11.03
C ARG A 9 -68.64 -20.69 -11.14
N ASP A 10 -69.55 -20.54 -10.18
CA ASP A 10 -70.43 -19.38 -10.09
C ASP A 10 -69.62 -18.11 -9.84
N TRP A 11 -68.69 -18.14 -8.88
CA TRP A 11 -67.84 -16.98 -8.55
C TRP A 11 -66.97 -16.50 -9.73
N LEU A 12 -66.39 -17.44 -10.50
CA LEU A 12 -65.60 -17.11 -11.69
C LEU A 12 -66.47 -16.63 -12.86
N SER A 13 -67.73 -17.05 -12.94
CA SER A 13 -68.66 -16.60 -13.98
C SER A 13 -69.13 -15.16 -13.79
N THR A 14 -69.21 -14.69 -12.53
CA THR A 14 -69.58 -13.31 -12.18
C THR A 14 -68.46 -12.31 -12.46
N LEU A 15 -67.20 -12.75 -12.40
CA LEU A 15 -66.03 -11.87 -12.53
C LEU A 15 -65.56 -11.65 -13.98
N PHE A 16 -65.78 -12.61 -14.89
CA PHE A 16 -65.17 -12.56 -16.23
C PHE A 16 -66.13 -12.76 -17.42
N GLY A 17 -67.41 -13.02 -17.17
CA GLY A 17 -68.39 -13.32 -18.22
C GLY A 17 -68.12 -14.66 -18.91
N LYS A 18 -69.20 -15.38 -19.25
CA LYS A 18 -69.15 -16.79 -19.70
C LYS A 18 -68.27 -17.07 -20.94
N GLY A 19 -67.89 -16.04 -21.71
CA GLY A 19 -67.03 -16.17 -22.89
C GLY A 19 -65.51 -16.22 -22.62
N SER A 20 -65.02 -15.71 -21.49
CA SER A 20 -63.57 -15.49 -21.26
C SER A 20 -62.85 -16.68 -20.59
N LEU A 21 -63.61 -17.61 -19.99
CA LEU A 21 -63.06 -18.75 -19.23
C LEU A 21 -62.31 -19.76 -20.10
N ARG A 22 -62.70 -19.95 -21.37
CA ARG A 22 -61.97 -20.85 -22.29
C ARG A 22 -60.61 -20.29 -22.68
N THR A 23 -60.49 -18.98 -22.86
CA THR A 23 -59.23 -18.32 -23.24
C THR A 23 -58.24 -18.30 -22.08
N ALA A 24 -58.72 -18.09 -20.86
CA ALA A 24 -57.90 -18.12 -19.65
C ALA A 24 -57.31 -19.53 -19.37
N LEU A 25 -58.09 -20.59 -19.60
CA LEU A 25 -57.63 -21.98 -19.44
C LEU A 25 -56.60 -22.39 -20.50
N ILE A 26 -56.72 -21.91 -21.73
CA ILE A 26 -55.76 -22.20 -22.82
C ILE A 26 -54.41 -21.51 -22.54
N LEU A 27 -54.43 -20.25 -22.06
CA LEU A 27 -53.21 -19.53 -21.68
C LEU A 27 -52.50 -20.17 -20.47
N PHE A 28 -53.26 -20.74 -19.52
CA PHE A 28 -52.70 -21.43 -18.37
C PHE A 28 -52.02 -22.77 -18.75
N HIS A 29 -52.57 -23.47 -19.74
CA HIS A 29 -52.00 -24.72 -20.25
C HIS A 29 -50.73 -24.49 -21.08
N ASP A 30 -50.66 -23.43 -21.89
CA ASP A 30 -49.45 -23.09 -22.67
C ASP A 30 -48.30 -22.59 -21.78
N PHE A 31 -48.62 -21.86 -20.70
CA PHE A 31 -47.63 -21.38 -19.74
C PHE A 31 -46.98 -22.52 -18.94
N ARG A 32 -47.75 -23.58 -18.62
CA ARG A 32 -47.26 -24.76 -17.89
C ARG A 32 -46.26 -25.59 -18.71
N ASN A 33 -46.44 -25.70 -20.02
CA ASN A 33 -45.60 -26.55 -20.87
C ASN A 33 -44.25 -25.92 -21.26
N ARG A 34 -44.11 -24.58 -21.17
CA ARG A 34 -42.86 -23.87 -21.51
C ARG A 34 -41.83 -23.82 -20.38
N LEU A 35 -42.22 -24.14 -19.14
CA LEU A 35 -41.33 -24.16 -17.99
C LEU A 35 -40.92 -25.61 -17.64
N LYS A 36 -39.99 -26.17 -18.41
CA LYS A 36 -39.19 -27.32 -17.95
C LYS A 36 -38.22 -26.83 -16.86
N ALA A 37 -38.70 -26.66 -15.63
CA ALA A 37 -37.89 -26.33 -14.47
C ALA A 37 -37.79 -27.54 -13.52
N PRO A 38 -36.60 -27.84 -12.97
CA PRO A 38 -36.38 -29.02 -12.15
C PRO A 38 -37.06 -28.89 -10.77
N ARG A 39 -37.76 -29.97 -10.44
CA ARG A 39 -38.23 -30.53 -9.15
C ARG A 39 -37.77 -29.89 -7.82
N TYR A 40 -37.98 -28.60 -7.62
CA TYR A 40 -38.03 -27.99 -6.29
C TYR A 40 -39.17 -26.97 -6.30
N PHE A 41 -40.31 -27.36 -5.73
CA PHE A 41 -41.36 -26.51 -5.13
C PHE A 41 -42.69 -27.27 -5.19
N ASP A 42 -42.98 -28.02 -4.13
CA ASP A 42 -44.36 -28.17 -3.67
C ASP A 42 -44.79 -26.79 -3.13
N LEU A 43 -45.44 -25.99 -3.99
CA LEU A 43 -46.13 -24.78 -3.57
C LEU A 43 -47.62 -24.96 -3.81
N ASN A 44 -48.37 -24.71 -2.76
CA ASN A 44 -49.81 -24.79 -2.72
C ASN A 44 -50.41 -23.74 -3.68
N CYS A 45 -51.57 -24.04 -4.27
CA CYS A 45 -52.16 -23.21 -5.34
C CYS A 45 -52.60 -21.79 -4.88
N GLN A 46 -52.48 -21.48 -3.57
CA GLN A 46 -52.82 -20.19 -2.98
C GLN A 46 -51.72 -19.12 -3.08
N ASP A 47 -50.47 -19.47 -3.39
CA ASP A 47 -49.35 -18.50 -3.41
C ASP A 47 -49.27 -17.67 -4.71
N TRP A 48 -50.02 -18.06 -5.74
CA TRP A 48 -50.02 -17.42 -7.06
C TRP A 48 -50.90 -16.17 -7.17
N LEU A 49 -51.71 -15.86 -6.15
CA LEU A 49 -52.65 -14.74 -6.18
C LEU A 49 -52.14 -13.50 -5.43
N ASN A 50 -50.93 -13.53 -4.86
CA ASN A 50 -50.41 -12.37 -4.15
C ASN A 50 -49.68 -11.41 -5.11
N PRO A 51 -50.18 -10.19 -5.38
CA PRO A 51 -49.50 -9.23 -6.24
C PRO A 51 -48.08 -8.88 -5.75
N LEU A 52 -47.79 -9.07 -4.45
CA LEU A 52 -46.45 -8.93 -3.86
C LEU A 52 -45.47 -10.01 -4.31
N SER A 53 -45.89 -11.26 -4.51
CA SER A 53 -44.98 -12.33 -4.97
C SER A 53 -44.63 -12.15 -6.46
N LEU A 54 -45.59 -11.68 -7.27
CA LEU A 54 -45.34 -11.29 -8.66
C LEU A 54 -44.44 -10.04 -8.76
N LEU A 55 -44.66 -9.04 -7.89
CA LEU A 55 -43.81 -7.84 -7.82
C LEU A 55 -42.39 -8.19 -7.35
N LEU A 56 -42.22 -9.11 -6.39
CA LEU A 56 -40.92 -9.62 -5.98
C LEU A 56 -40.23 -10.41 -7.09
N LEU A 57 -40.96 -11.23 -7.86
CA LEU A 57 -40.42 -11.92 -9.03
C LEU A 57 -40.04 -10.95 -10.17
N LEU A 58 -40.81 -9.89 -10.40
CA LEU A 58 -40.50 -8.85 -11.39
C LEU A 58 -39.31 -7.97 -10.93
N LEU A 59 -39.18 -7.70 -9.63
CA LEU A 59 -38.02 -7.03 -9.05
C LEU A 59 -36.77 -7.93 -9.06
N GLN A 60 -36.92 -9.25 -8.89
CA GLN A 60 -35.83 -10.21 -9.08
C GLN A 60 -35.43 -10.34 -10.55
N ARG A 61 -36.37 -10.24 -11.50
CA ARG A 61 -36.09 -10.27 -12.94
C ARG A 61 -35.40 -9.00 -13.44
N LYS A 62 -35.67 -7.84 -12.83
CA LYS A 62 -35.02 -6.55 -13.17
C LYS A 62 -33.57 -6.43 -12.69
N LYS A 63 -33.12 -7.32 -11.79
CA LYS A 63 -31.73 -7.34 -11.27
C LYS A 63 -30.76 -8.19 -12.11
N ARG A 64 -31.15 -8.67 -13.30
CA ARG A 64 -30.32 -9.51 -14.18
C ARG A 64 -29.61 -8.76 -15.32
N GLY A 65 -29.86 -7.44 -15.44
CA GLY A 65 -29.32 -6.61 -16.53
C GLY A 65 -28.33 -5.52 -16.09
N SER A 66 -28.03 -5.42 -14.79
CA SER A 66 -27.13 -4.38 -14.24
C SER A 66 -26.02 -5.06 -13.46
N LEU A 67 -24.91 -5.41 -14.13
CA LEU A 67 -23.54 -5.37 -13.58
C LEU A 67 -22.49 -5.95 -14.59
N SER A 68 -22.51 -5.47 -15.85
CA SER A 68 -21.44 -5.76 -16.84
C SER A 68 -20.04 -5.51 -16.25
N TRP A 69 -19.87 -4.38 -15.56
CA TRP A 69 -18.62 -3.97 -14.94
C TRP A 69 -18.14 -4.92 -13.84
N VAL A 70 -19.03 -5.52 -13.04
CA VAL A 70 -18.61 -6.48 -12.00
C VAL A 70 -18.22 -7.83 -12.59
N THR A 71 -18.87 -8.26 -13.68
CA THR A 71 -18.42 -9.46 -14.41
C THR A 71 -17.07 -9.23 -15.08
N TYR A 72 -16.82 -8.03 -15.60
CA TYR A 72 -15.52 -7.65 -16.16
C TYR A 72 -14.43 -7.60 -15.08
N LEU A 73 -14.68 -6.94 -13.95
CA LEU A 73 -13.75 -6.90 -12.82
C LEU A 73 -13.44 -8.29 -12.28
N LYS A 74 -14.44 -9.19 -12.20
CA LYS A 74 -14.24 -10.57 -11.81
C LYS A 74 -13.34 -11.32 -12.80
N LYS A 75 -13.53 -11.15 -14.11
CA LYS A 75 -12.65 -11.77 -15.12
C LYS A 75 -11.21 -11.27 -15.01
N VAL A 76 -11.02 -9.97 -14.75
CA VAL A 76 -9.68 -9.40 -14.53
C VAL A 76 -9.07 -9.99 -13.26
N TYR A 77 -9.83 -10.07 -12.17
CA TYR A 77 -9.37 -10.70 -10.93
C TYR A 77 -9.01 -12.17 -11.14
N ASP A 78 -9.90 -12.97 -11.75
CA ASP A 78 -9.67 -14.40 -12.01
C ASP A 78 -8.41 -14.61 -12.90
N TRP A 79 -8.15 -13.71 -13.86
CA TRP A 79 -6.93 -13.74 -14.70
C TRP A 79 -5.64 -13.48 -13.90
N PHE A 80 -5.70 -12.57 -12.93
CA PHE A 80 -4.59 -12.30 -12.02
C PHE A 80 -4.43 -13.42 -10.98
N GLU A 81 -5.53 -13.96 -10.46
CA GLU A 81 -5.52 -15.06 -9.50
C GLU A 81 -4.82 -16.29 -10.08
N GLU A 82 -5.15 -16.66 -11.32
CA GLU A 82 -4.52 -17.81 -12.01
C GLU A 82 -3.00 -17.66 -12.15
N ARG A 83 -2.46 -16.43 -12.16
CA ARG A 83 -1.04 -16.15 -12.42
C ARG A 83 -0.24 -15.80 -11.19
N LEU A 84 -0.87 -15.11 -10.24
CA LEU A 84 -0.22 -14.53 -9.07
C LEU A 84 -0.67 -15.15 -7.75
N GLU A 85 -1.67 -16.05 -7.77
CA GLU A 85 -2.21 -16.74 -6.57
C GLU A 85 -2.53 -15.74 -5.44
N ILE A 86 -3.29 -14.69 -5.76
CA ILE A 86 -3.56 -13.58 -4.84
C ILE A 86 -4.28 -14.08 -3.59
N GLN A 87 -5.13 -15.12 -3.70
CA GLN A 87 -5.81 -15.73 -2.55
C GLN A 87 -4.82 -16.37 -1.57
N ALA A 88 -3.81 -17.09 -2.07
CA ALA A 88 -2.80 -17.70 -1.20
C ALA A 88 -2.02 -16.65 -0.40
N ILE A 89 -1.71 -15.51 -1.03
CA ILE A 89 -1.06 -14.38 -0.36
C ILE A 89 -1.99 -13.75 0.68
N ALA A 90 -3.28 -13.58 0.36
CA ALA A 90 -4.27 -13.02 1.28
C ALA A 90 -4.48 -13.91 2.52
N ASP A 91 -4.53 -15.23 2.33
CA ASP A 91 -4.66 -16.19 3.43
C ASP A 91 -3.41 -16.21 4.34
N ASP A 92 -2.19 -16.12 3.77
CA ASP A 92 -0.94 -15.99 4.56
C ASP A 92 -0.85 -14.65 5.33
N ILE A 93 -1.48 -13.58 4.83
CA ILE A 93 -1.52 -12.29 5.54
C ILE A 93 -2.55 -12.35 6.68
N THR A 94 -3.75 -12.87 6.42
CA THR A 94 -4.87 -12.85 7.39
C THR A 94 -4.75 -13.90 8.49
N SER A 95 -4.01 -14.99 8.24
CA SER A 95 -3.79 -16.05 9.23
C SER A 95 -2.87 -15.65 10.40
N LYS A 96 -2.14 -14.53 10.30
CA LYS A 96 -1.17 -14.10 11.32
C LYS A 96 -1.83 -13.33 12.45
N TYR A 97 -1.82 -13.93 13.64
CA TYR A 97 -2.34 -13.33 14.86
C TYR A 97 -1.30 -12.41 15.54
N VAL A 98 -1.76 -11.28 16.07
CA VAL A 98 -0.93 -10.34 16.85
C VAL A 98 -1.05 -10.70 18.33
N PRO A 99 0.04 -11.09 19.02
CA PRO A 99 -0.06 -11.55 20.39
C PRO A 99 -0.37 -10.38 21.36
N PRO A 100 -1.01 -10.63 22.51
CA PRO A 100 -1.50 -9.57 23.41
C PRO A 100 -0.41 -8.70 24.05
N HIS A 101 0.85 -9.18 24.09
CA HIS A 101 1.97 -8.46 24.68
C HIS A 101 2.58 -7.39 23.76
N VAL A 102 2.06 -7.23 22.53
CA VAL A 102 2.48 -6.17 21.60
C VAL A 102 1.99 -4.82 22.11
N ASN A 103 2.94 -3.95 22.45
CA ASN A 103 2.68 -2.60 22.91
C ASN A 103 2.91 -1.57 21.79
N ILE A 104 2.62 -0.29 22.09
CA ILE A 104 2.81 0.82 21.15
C ILE A 104 4.25 0.95 20.61
N PHE A 105 5.26 0.51 21.37
CA PHE A 105 6.65 0.58 20.93
C PHE A 105 6.96 -0.38 19.77
N SER A 106 6.14 -1.41 19.57
CA SER A 106 6.24 -2.28 18.40
C SER A 106 5.89 -1.56 17.09
N CYS A 107 5.15 -0.45 17.17
CA CYS A 107 4.81 0.38 16.00
C CYS A 107 6.00 1.20 15.51
N LEU A 108 7.04 1.41 16.32
CA LEU A 108 8.20 2.25 15.95
C LEU A 108 8.92 1.73 14.69
N GLY A 109 8.92 0.41 14.45
CA GLY A 109 9.45 -0.16 13.20
C GLY A 109 8.63 0.26 11.98
N GLY A 110 7.30 0.29 12.09
CA GLY A 110 6.40 0.77 11.04
C GLY A 110 6.49 2.27 10.81
N ILE A 111 6.68 3.06 11.88
CA ILE A 111 6.91 4.51 11.79
C ILE A 111 8.23 4.78 11.06
N THR A 112 9.30 4.04 11.39
CA THR A 112 10.60 4.14 10.69
C THR A 112 10.47 3.86 9.20
N LEU A 113 9.70 2.83 8.80
CA LEU A 113 9.42 2.53 7.39
C LEU A 113 8.67 3.68 6.71
N THR A 114 7.66 4.24 7.40
CA THR A 114 6.87 5.36 6.88
C THR A 114 7.76 6.59 6.67
N CYS A 115 8.64 6.91 7.62
CA CYS A 115 9.63 7.96 7.48
C CYS A 115 10.55 7.71 6.29
N PHE A 116 11.05 6.48 6.11
CA PHE A 116 11.88 6.14 4.94
C PHE A 116 11.15 6.38 3.61
N LEU A 117 9.87 6.00 3.50
CA LEU A 117 9.08 6.28 2.29
C LEU A 117 8.89 7.78 2.05
N VAL A 118 8.63 8.55 3.11
CA VAL A 118 8.57 10.02 3.05
C VAL A 118 9.91 10.60 2.58
N GLN A 119 11.05 10.07 3.06
CA GLN A 119 12.38 10.51 2.63
C GLN A 119 12.66 10.21 1.15
N VAL A 120 12.27 9.04 0.66
CA VAL A 120 12.42 8.71 -0.76
C VAL A 120 11.58 9.66 -1.61
N ALA A 121 10.30 9.88 -1.26
CA ALA A 121 9.41 10.74 -2.03
C ALA A 121 9.85 12.21 -2.03
N THR A 122 10.13 12.78 -0.86
CA THR A 122 10.55 14.18 -0.73
C THR A 122 11.98 14.40 -1.24
N GLY A 123 12.87 13.43 -1.04
CA GLY A 123 14.23 13.45 -1.60
C GLY A 123 14.22 13.46 -3.12
N PHE A 124 13.43 12.56 -3.73
CA PHE A 124 13.22 12.53 -5.18
C PHE A 124 12.60 13.83 -5.71
N ALA A 125 11.65 14.45 -4.99
CA ALA A 125 11.10 15.74 -5.40
C ALA A 125 12.17 16.86 -5.42
N MET A 126 13.12 16.85 -4.47
CA MET A 126 14.19 17.85 -4.40
C MET A 126 15.28 17.66 -5.46
N THR A 127 15.50 16.45 -5.99
CA THR A 127 16.52 16.24 -7.03
C THR A 127 16.21 16.97 -8.34
N PHE A 128 14.95 17.33 -8.59
CA PHE A 128 14.56 18.15 -9.75
C PHE A 128 15.09 19.58 -9.70
N TYR A 129 15.40 20.10 -8.50
CA TYR A 129 15.78 21.50 -8.30
C TYR A 129 17.20 21.68 -7.74
N TYR A 130 17.70 20.70 -6.98
CA TYR A 130 19.00 20.77 -6.33
C TYR A 130 20.15 20.64 -7.34
N ARG A 131 21.16 21.51 -7.22
CA ARG A 131 22.38 21.47 -8.05
C ARG A 131 23.61 21.10 -7.21
N PRO A 132 24.27 19.95 -7.46
CA PRO A 132 25.40 19.47 -6.65
C PRO A 132 26.74 20.16 -7.03
N THR A 133 26.74 21.49 -7.15
CA THR A 133 27.96 22.30 -7.42
C THR A 133 28.24 23.22 -6.22
N VAL A 134 29.51 23.40 -5.84
CA VAL A 134 29.88 24.20 -4.65
C VAL A 134 29.47 25.66 -4.77
N THR A 135 29.31 26.15 -5.99
CA THR A 135 28.86 27.52 -6.28
C THR A 135 27.34 27.67 -6.23
N GLU A 136 26.56 26.62 -6.56
CA GLU A 136 25.09 26.70 -6.66
C GLU A 136 24.33 25.85 -5.63
N ALA A 137 25.00 25.02 -4.84
CA ALA A 137 24.35 24.12 -3.89
C ALA A 137 23.54 24.90 -2.84
N PHE A 138 24.11 25.97 -2.29
CA PHE A 138 23.41 26.80 -1.31
C PHE A 138 22.27 27.59 -1.95
N SER A 139 22.51 28.22 -3.10
CA SER A 139 21.49 29.03 -3.79
C SER A 139 20.34 28.18 -4.34
N SER A 140 20.61 26.97 -4.83
CA SER A 140 19.55 26.03 -5.26
C SER A 140 18.68 25.57 -4.10
N VAL A 141 19.25 25.41 -2.91
CA VAL A 141 18.47 25.15 -1.69
C VAL A 141 17.61 26.36 -1.29
N GLN A 142 18.15 27.58 -1.40
CA GLN A 142 17.36 28.79 -1.16
C GLN A 142 16.21 28.91 -2.16
N TYR A 143 16.46 28.63 -3.44
CA TYR A 143 15.45 28.59 -4.49
C TYR A 143 14.31 27.60 -4.16
N ILE A 144 14.63 26.40 -3.65
CA ILE A 144 13.61 25.45 -3.17
C ILE A 144 12.78 26.05 -2.03
N MET A 145 13.38 26.83 -1.13
CA MET A 145 12.68 27.41 0.01
C MET A 145 11.80 28.62 -0.37
N THR A 146 12.20 29.42 -1.38
CA THR A 146 11.54 30.70 -1.68
C THR A 146 10.70 30.69 -2.94
N GLU A 147 11.14 30.02 -4.02
CA GLU A 147 10.52 30.12 -5.34
C GLU A 147 9.69 28.89 -5.73
N VAL A 148 10.05 27.71 -5.23
CA VAL A 148 9.35 26.46 -5.56
C VAL A 148 8.04 26.36 -4.77
N ASN A 149 6.93 26.13 -5.47
CA ASN A 149 5.62 25.87 -4.84
C ASN A 149 5.71 24.71 -3.85
N PHE A 150 5.36 24.97 -2.58
CA PHE A 150 5.51 24.02 -1.46
C PHE A 150 6.94 23.49 -1.24
N GLY A 151 7.97 24.08 -1.84
CA GLY A 151 9.35 23.60 -1.68
C GLY A 151 9.86 23.75 -0.24
N TRP A 152 9.46 24.81 0.46
CA TRP A 152 9.71 24.97 1.90
C TRP A 152 9.13 23.81 2.72
N LEU A 153 7.93 23.34 2.35
CA LEU A 153 7.24 22.25 3.04
C LEU A 153 7.95 20.94 2.77
N ILE A 154 8.24 20.62 1.50
CA ILE A 154 8.95 19.39 1.10
C ILE A 154 10.29 19.29 1.82
N ARG A 155 11.08 20.38 1.82
CA ARG A 155 12.37 20.40 2.51
C ARG A 155 12.24 20.28 4.02
N SER A 156 11.24 20.91 4.62
CA SER A 156 10.97 20.81 6.07
C SER A 156 10.58 19.39 6.45
N VAL A 157 9.62 18.79 5.73
CA VAL A 157 9.20 17.40 5.90
C VAL A 157 10.39 16.46 5.76
N HIS A 158 11.25 16.66 4.76
CA HIS A 158 12.44 15.85 4.58
C HIS A 158 13.42 15.94 5.77
N ARG A 159 13.55 17.12 6.38
CA ARG A 159 14.41 17.29 7.57
C ARG A 159 13.77 16.65 8.81
N TRP A 160 12.50 16.92 9.08
CA TRP A 160 11.81 16.40 10.27
C TRP A 160 11.67 14.88 10.23
N SER A 161 11.36 14.33 9.05
CA SER A 161 11.25 12.88 8.87
C SER A 161 12.61 12.18 9.05
N ALA A 162 13.73 12.80 8.65
CA ALA A 162 15.07 12.29 8.95
C ALA A 162 15.33 12.20 10.46
N SER A 163 14.96 13.23 11.23
CA SER A 163 15.13 13.22 12.70
C SER A 163 14.30 12.12 13.36
N MET A 164 13.03 11.99 12.98
CA MET A 164 12.16 10.93 13.49
C MET A 164 12.70 9.53 13.16
N MET A 165 13.19 9.33 11.93
CA MET A 165 13.77 8.05 11.50
C MET A 165 15.00 7.65 12.33
N VAL A 166 15.86 8.61 12.71
CA VAL A 166 17.02 8.34 13.56
C VAL A 166 16.59 8.01 15.00
N ASP A 167 15.67 8.79 15.56
CA ASP A 167 15.22 8.64 16.95
C ASP A 167 14.49 7.30 17.17
N ASP A 168 13.66 6.89 16.22
CA ASP A 168 12.93 5.61 16.29
C ASP A 168 13.89 4.43 16.16
N LEU A 169 14.83 4.49 15.21
CA LEU A 169 15.77 3.41 14.96
C LEU A 169 16.77 3.22 16.11
N ALA A 170 17.21 4.31 16.75
CA ALA A 170 18.09 4.26 17.92
C ALA A 170 17.47 3.51 19.11
N ARG A 171 16.14 3.49 19.21
CA ARG A 171 15.41 2.78 20.27
C ARG A 171 15.21 1.29 19.97
N LEU A 172 15.33 0.87 18.70
CA LEU A 172 14.98 -0.47 18.23
C LEU A 172 16.19 -1.34 17.83
N SER A 173 17.37 -0.74 17.61
CA SER A 173 18.48 -1.36 16.88
C SER A 173 19.31 -2.40 17.65
N CYS A 174 18.69 -3.27 18.44
CA CYS A 174 19.39 -4.22 19.32
C CYS A 174 19.85 -5.53 18.64
N VAL A 175 19.58 -5.74 17.34
CA VAL A 175 19.90 -7.01 16.64
C VAL A 175 20.60 -6.74 15.30
N SER A 176 21.55 -7.59 14.93
CA SER A 176 22.51 -7.50 13.81
C SER A 176 22.07 -6.68 12.57
N VAL A 177 20.93 -7.01 11.95
CA VAL A 177 20.43 -6.31 10.75
C VAL A 177 19.95 -4.89 11.06
N GLY A 178 19.32 -4.68 12.22
CA GLY A 178 18.89 -3.36 12.69
C GLY A 178 20.07 -2.44 13.02
N ALA A 179 21.15 -2.99 13.58
CA ALA A 179 22.38 -2.24 13.81
C ALA A 179 23.02 -1.75 12.49
N LEU A 180 23.01 -2.60 11.46
CA LEU A 180 23.48 -2.20 10.13
C LEU A 180 22.60 -1.11 9.50
N LEU A 181 21.27 -1.23 9.61
CA LEU A 181 20.33 -0.19 9.19
C LEU A 181 20.56 1.14 9.95
N ALA A 182 20.93 1.07 11.23
CA ALA A 182 21.27 2.26 12.02
C ALA A 182 22.52 2.97 11.49
N VAL A 183 23.56 2.21 11.13
CA VAL A 183 24.77 2.75 10.50
C VAL A 183 24.47 3.38 9.14
N LEU A 184 23.62 2.74 8.32
CA LEU A 184 23.19 3.30 7.04
C LEU A 184 22.39 4.59 7.23
N THR A 185 21.49 4.63 8.22
CA THR A 185 20.70 5.81 8.56
C THR A 185 21.55 6.96 9.08
N ALA A 186 22.56 6.68 9.91
CA ALA A 186 23.54 7.68 10.33
C ALA A 186 24.34 8.22 9.13
N SER A 187 24.70 7.34 8.18
CA SER A 187 25.39 7.73 6.93
C SER A 187 24.54 8.65 6.06
N PHE A 188 23.21 8.46 6.01
CA PHE A 188 22.29 9.41 5.39
C PHE A 188 22.32 10.78 6.06
N GLY A 189 22.35 10.84 7.39
CA GLY A 189 22.44 12.10 8.14
C GLY A 189 23.70 12.89 7.79
N VAL A 190 24.86 12.22 7.73
CA VAL A 190 26.14 12.86 7.37
C VAL A 190 26.14 13.33 5.92
N THR A 191 25.74 12.47 4.98
CA THR A 191 25.76 12.82 3.55
C THR A 191 24.71 13.89 3.22
N GLY A 192 23.52 13.82 3.81
CA GLY A 192 22.42 14.76 3.58
C GLY A 192 22.67 16.15 4.17
N SER A 193 23.24 16.22 5.37
CA SER A 193 23.59 17.50 6.01
C SER A 193 24.66 18.28 5.25
N SER A 194 25.45 17.62 4.41
CA SER A 194 26.48 18.27 3.59
C SER A 194 25.94 18.98 2.34
N LEU A 195 24.75 18.58 1.85
CA LEU A 195 24.20 19.00 0.57
C LEU A 195 23.88 20.50 0.50
N PRO A 196 23.33 21.14 1.56
CA PRO A 196 23.09 22.59 1.53
C PRO A 196 24.37 23.42 1.46
N ARG A 197 25.55 22.84 1.75
CA ARG A 197 26.84 23.54 1.77
C ARG A 197 26.86 24.78 2.65
N ASP A 198 26.09 24.76 3.74
CA ASP A 198 26.18 25.75 4.80
C ASP A 198 27.42 25.51 5.69
N GLN A 199 27.74 26.49 6.54
CA GLN A 199 28.94 26.44 7.38
C GLN A 199 28.94 25.19 8.28
N PHE A 200 27.79 24.86 8.87
CA PHE A 200 27.64 23.68 9.72
C PHE A 200 27.87 22.38 8.95
N GLY A 201 27.21 22.19 7.79
CA GLY A 201 27.37 21.00 6.96
C GLY A 201 28.81 20.81 6.46
N TYR A 202 29.49 21.89 6.09
CA TYR A 202 30.89 21.85 5.67
C TYR A 202 31.83 21.35 6.78
N TRP A 203 31.74 21.94 7.98
CA TRP A 203 32.60 21.53 9.11
C TRP A 203 32.26 20.14 9.63
N ALA A 204 30.98 19.77 9.64
CA ALA A 204 30.55 18.42 9.99
C ALA A 204 31.22 17.38 9.08
N VAL A 205 31.17 17.56 7.75
CA VAL A 205 31.85 16.66 6.81
C VAL A 205 33.35 16.65 7.06
N LYS A 206 33.98 17.81 7.25
CA LYS A 206 35.43 17.89 7.48
C LYS A 206 35.85 17.10 8.72
N ILE A 207 35.10 17.20 9.81
CA ILE A 207 35.36 16.46 11.05
C ILE A 207 35.14 14.96 10.83
N VAL A 208 33.98 14.55 10.32
CA VAL A 208 33.61 13.13 10.16
C VAL A 208 34.55 12.40 9.21
N THR A 209 34.88 13.02 8.08
CA THR A 209 35.82 12.43 7.11
C THR A 209 37.28 12.47 7.57
N GLY A 210 37.59 13.22 8.63
CA GLY A 210 38.92 13.26 9.24
C GLY A 210 39.14 12.18 10.31
N VAL A 211 38.06 11.57 10.83
CA VAL A 211 38.15 10.50 11.84
C VAL A 211 39.02 9.31 11.40
N PRO A 212 38.94 8.82 10.14
CA PRO A 212 39.77 7.69 9.72
C PRO A 212 41.28 8.00 9.67
N GLU A 213 41.69 9.27 9.71
CA GLU A 213 43.12 9.66 9.82
C GLU A 213 43.69 9.29 11.21
N ALA A 214 42.83 9.13 12.24
CA ALA A 214 43.24 8.70 13.57
C ALA A 214 43.46 7.17 13.69
N ILE A 215 43.04 6.39 12.70
CA ILE A 215 43.30 4.94 12.65
C ILE A 215 44.80 4.74 12.35
N PRO A 216 45.51 3.87 13.10
CA PRO A 216 46.93 3.62 12.86
C PRO A 216 47.23 3.36 11.38
N ARG A 217 48.23 4.05 10.83
CA ARG A 217 48.61 4.06 9.41
C ARG A 217 48.87 2.67 8.79
N ILE A 218 48.99 1.65 9.64
CA ILE A 218 49.16 0.23 9.31
C ILE A 218 47.96 -0.39 8.56
N VAL A 219 46.78 0.26 8.54
CA VAL A 219 45.54 -0.29 7.91
C VAL A 219 44.85 0.65 6.90
N ILE A 220 45.56 1.50 6.13
CA ILE A 220 44.98 2.23 4.97
C ILE A 220 44.15 3.51 5.34
N GLY A 221 44.55 4.27 6.37
CA GLY A 221 43.82 5.50 6.76
C GLY A 221 43.81 6.63 5.71
N SER A 222 44.98 7.00 5.16
CA SER A 222 45.10 8.12 4.21
C SER A 222 44.43 7.86 2.84
N PRO A 223 44.57 6.68 2.21
CA PRO A 223 43.88 6.40 0.94
C PRO A 223 42.36 6.33 1.09
N LEU A 224 41.86 5.89 2.25
CA LEU A 224 40.43 5.81 2.53
C LEU A 224 39.79 7.21 2.61
N VAL A 225 40.47 8.16 3.25
CA VAL A 225 40.01 9.55 3.33
C VAL A 225 39.99 10.20 1.96
N GLU A 226 41.03 9.97 1.15
CA GLU A 226 41.08 10.49 -0.22
C GLU A 226 40.04 9.82 -1.12
N LEU A 227 39.72 8.54 -0.91
CA LEU A 227 38.61 7.87 -1.59
C LEU A 227 37.24 8.47 -1.20
N LEU A 228 37.02 8.73 0.08
CA LEU A 228 35.77 9.32 0.59
C LEU A 228 35.59 10.77 0.12
N ARG A 229 36.64 11.60 0.22
CA ARG A 229 36.61 13.02 -0.15
C ARG A 229 36.78 13.24 -1.65
N GLY A 230 37.46 12.33 -2.36
CA GLY A 230 37.86 12.50 -3.76
C GLY A 230 38.98 13.53 -3.97
N SER A 231 39.60 14.03 -2.89
CA SER A 231 40.71 15.00 -2.88
C SER A 231 41.30 15.10 -1.47
N ALA A 232 42.48 15.73 -1.36
CA ALA A 232 43.15 15.99 -0.08
C ALA A 232 42.34 16.88 0.88
N SER A 233 41.44 17.72 0.36
CA SER A 233 40.55 18.59 1.13
C SER A 233 39.09 18.42 0.72
N VAL A 234 38.16 18.90 1.56
CA VAL A 234 36.72 18.84 1.28
C VAL A 234 36.36 19.90 0.21
N GLY A 235 35.90 19.45 -0.96
CA GLY A 235 35.62 20.32 -2.10
C GLY A 235 34.49 19.84 -3.01
N GLN A 236 34.55 20.20 -4.30
CA GLN A 236 33.54 19.84 -5.31
C GLN A 236 33.43 18.33 -5.53
N SER A 237 34.57 17.63 -5.58
CA SER A 237 34.65 16.17 -5.68
C SER A 237 33.89 15.49 -4.53
N THR A 238 34.08 15.98 -3.31
CA THR A 238 33.40 15.46 -2.11
C THR A 238 31.89 15.65 -2.21
N LEU A 239 31.44 16.86 -2.58
CA LEU A 239 30.02 17.17 -2.72
C LEU A 239 29.34 16.29 -3.77
N THR A 240 29.98 16.09 -4.92
CA THR A 240 29.44 15.26 -6.01
C THR A 240 29.31 13.80 -5.57
N ARG A 241 30.34 13.26 -4.90
CA ARG A 241 30.30 11.90 -4.34
C ARG A 241 29.22 11.75 -3.27
N PHE A 242 29.11 12.71 -2.35
CA PHE A 242 28.14 12.66 -1.26
C PHE A 242 26.71 12.79 -1.79
N SER A 243 26.49 13.60 -2.83
CA SER A 243 25.21 13.68 -3.53
C SER A 243 24.82 12.36 -4.20
N SER A 244 25.76 11.73 -4.91
CA SER A 244 25.52 10.41 -5.51
C SER A 244 25.28 9.32 -4.47
N LEU A 245 26.07 9.30 -3.39
CA LEU A 245 25.89 8.36 -2.28
C LEU A 245 24.53 8.54 -1.61
N HIS A 246 24.11 9.78 -1.34
CA HIS A 246 22.86 10.09 -0.65
C HIS A 246 21.62 9.80 -1.48
N THR A 247 21.65 10.07 -2.78
CA THR A 247 20.47 9.96 -3.65
C THR A 247 20.33 8.60 -4.33
N PHE A 248 21.43 7.86 -4.49
CA PHE A 248 21.42 6.59 -5.24
C PHE A 248 21.89 5.41 -4.40
N VAL A 249 23.13 5.43 -3.90
CA VAL A 249 23.75 4.24 -3.28
C VAL A 249 23.09 3.90 -1.95
N LEU A 250 22.94 4.88 -1.05
CA LEU A 250 22.37 4.66 0.27
C LEU A 250 20.87 4.26 0.21
N PRO A 251 19.99 4.91 -0.58
CA PRO A 251 18.59 4.50 -0.70
C PRO A 251 18.42 3.07 -1.19
N LEU A 252 19.20 2.68 -2.20
CA LEU A 252 19.15 1.34 -2.75
C LEU A 252 19.65 0.31 -1.73
N LEU A 253 20.78 0.58 -1.07
CA LEU A 253 21.34 -0.31 -0.07
C LEU A 253 20.40 -0.49 1.12
N THR A 254 19.84 0.62 1.62
CA THR A 254 18.85 0.58 2.71
C THR A 254 17.58 -0.14 2.30
N ALA A 255 17.08 0.02 1.08
CA ALA A 255 15.92 -0.73 0.60
C ALA A 255 16.18 -2.26 0.60
N VAL A 256 17.37 -2.70 0.19
CA VAL A 256 17.76 -4.12 0.22
C VAL A 256 17.82 -4.65 1.65
N PHE A 257 18.48 -3.94 2.57
CA PHE A 257 18.55 -4.36 3.97
C PHE A 257 17.19 -4.30 4.67
N MET A 258 16.33 -3.35 4.32
CA MET A 258 14.97 -3.25 4.83
C MET A 258 14.15 -4.47 4.39
N PHE A 259 14.25 -4.87 3.12
CA PHE A 259 13.59 -6.07 2.60
C PHE A 259 14.07 -7.34 3.31
N MET A 260 15.39 -7.47 3.52
CA MET A 260 15.97 -8.57 4.30
C MET A 260 15.46 -8.57 5.75
N HIS A 261 15.39 -7.41 6.39
CA HIS A 261 14.93 -7.25 7.76
C HIS A 261 13.47 -7.69 7.93
N PHE A 262 12.57 -7.23 7.07
CA PHE A 262 11.16 -7.64 7.10
C PHE A 262 10.97 -9.12 6.76
N SER A 263 11.77 -9.65 5.84
CA SER A 263 11.76 -11.08 5.52
C SER A 263 12.14 -11.93 6.73
N MET A 264 13.11 -11.47 7.53
CA MET A 264 13.53 -12.15 8.76
C MET A 264 12.44 -12.09 9.83
N ILE A 265 11.85 -10.91 10.07
CA ILE A 265 10.75 -10.73 11.04
C ILE A 265 9.54 -11.59 10.65
N ARG A 266 9.18 -11.65 9.36
CA ARG A 266 8.05 -12.46 8.87
C ARG A 266 8.28 -13.97 9.05
N LYS A 267 9.54 -14.43 9.02
CA LYS A 267 9.91 -15.84 9.25
C LYS A 267 10.01 -16.22 10.72
N GLN A 268 10.53 -15.33 11.57
CA GLN A 268 10.80 -15.63 12.99
C GLN A 268 9.63 -15.25 13.92
N GLY A 269 8.74 -14.37 13.48
CA GLY A 269 7.67 -13.82 14.32
C GLY A 269 8.19 -12.74 15.28
N ILE A 270 7.26 -12.14 16.03
CA ILE A 270 7.60 -11.17 17.09
C ILE A 270 8.17 -11.92 18.30
N SER A 271 9.19 -11.35 18.95
CA SER A 271 9.77 -11.91 20.17
C SER A 271 8.71 -12.14 21.25
N GLY A 272 8.91 -13.21 22.03
CA GLY A 272 8.05 -13.51 23.18
C GLY A 272 8.04 -12.41 24.24
N PRO A 273 7.13 -12.47 25.21
CA PRO A 273 7.12 -11.54 26.33
C PRO A 273 8.44 -11.62 27.11
N LEU A 274 8.85 -10.48 27.67
CA LEU A 274 9.95 -10.39 28.65
C LEU A 274 9.52 -10.98 30.00
#